data_AF-A0A0U2N7Q2-F1
#
_entry.id   AF-A0A0U2N7Q2-F1
#
_cell.length_a   1.000
_cell.length_b   1.000
_cell.length_c   1.000
_cell.angle_alpha   90.00
_cell.angle_beta   90.00
_cell.angle_gamma   90.00
#
_symmetry.space_group_name_H-M   'P 1'
#
loop_
_entity.id
_entity.type
_entity.pdbx_description
1 polymer ?
#
loop_
_entity_poly.entity_id
_entity_poly.type
_entity_poly.pdbx_seq_one_letter_code
_entity_poly.pdbx_strand_id
1 'polypeptide(L)'
;MGISNLFEKQRPLDAEITGKHPVQPGEDRLKKKMLALGVELGECANEQRSWKFWSTDQEPRTEVRESIIGHEEYSEVFDSYEIKNPLLEEFVDILHFVLSIGNDLNFKEYHLLGNYFRGQLTDGEPDVTDAFLVVNEQLALLSKTYRMQGIKGDVALTVYYALLLESFLELGNVLGFKEEQIVEAYQSKNQINWERQESGY
;
A
#
# COMPACT_ATOMS: atom_id res chain seq x y z
N MET A 1 -1.84 -2.06 17.62
CA MET A 1 -0.51 -1.49 17.93
C MET A 1 0.56 -2.15 17.04
N GLY A 2 0.26 -2.41 15.76
CA GLY A 2 1.23 -2.92 14.77
C GLY A 2 1.62 -1.89 13.69
N ILE A 3 0.68 -1.07 13.20
CA ILE A 3 0.94 -0.14 12.08
C ILE A 3 1.84 1.05 12.48
N SER A 4 1.72 1.58 13.70
CA SER A 4 2.55 2.70 14.17
C SER A 4 4.05 2.40 14.13
N ASN A 5 4.44 1.14 14.34
CA ASN A 5 5.82 0.68 14.26
C ASN A 5 6.31 0.62 12.79
N LEU A 6 5.41 0.44 11.83
CA LEU A 6 5.80 0.35 10.42
C LEU A 6 6.33 1.68 9.87
N PHE A 7 5.87 2.83 10.39
CA PHE A 7 6.48 4.13 10.06
C PHE A 7 7.97 4.17 10.38
N GLU A 8 8.35 3.67 11.56
CA GLU A 8 9.74 3.60 12.00
C GLU A 8 10.56 2.65 11.13
N LYS A 9 9.97 1.52 10.73
CA LYS A 9 10.62 0.55 9.83
C LYS A 9 10.79 1.08 8.40
N GLN A 10 9.86 1.91 7.93
CA GLN A 10 9.91 2.49 6.58
C GLN A 10 11.00 3.56 6.44
N ARG A 11 11.28 4.35 7.49
CA ARG A 11 12.22 5.48 7.41
C ARG A 11 13.63 5.10 6.94
N PRO A 12 14.27 4.03 7.46
CA PRO A 12 15.59 3.62 6.98
C PRO A 12 15.59 3.26 5.48
N LEU A 13 14.55 2.58 5.00
CA LEU A 13 14.42 2.24 3.59
C LEU A 13 14.24 3.49 2.72
N ASP A 14 13.40 4.44 3.14
CA ASP A 14 13.23 5.72 2.46
C ASP A 14 14.55 6.51 2.38
N ALA A 15 15.33 6.51 3.47
CA ALA A 15 16.62 7.18 3.55
C ALA A 15 17.64 6.54 2.62
N GLU A 16 17.68 5.21 2.56
CA GLU A 16 18.56 4.45 1.65
C GLU A 16 18.23 4.74 0.18
N ILE A 17 16.94 4.66 -0.19
CA ILE A 17 16.47 4.98 -1.55
C ILE A 17 16.83 6.42 -1.91
N THR A 18 16.69 7.36 -0.98
CA THR A 18 17.05 8.77 -1.23
C THR A 18 18.56 8.95 -1.36
N GLY A 19 19.37 8.19 -0.60
CA GLY A 19 20.82 8.19 -0.71
C GLY A 19 21.31 7.65 -2.06
N LYS A 20 20.71 6.56 -2.55
CA LYS A 20 21.03 5.95 -3.85
C LYS A 20 20.45 6.71 -5.05
N HIS A 21 19.27 7.31 -4.87
CA HIS A 21 18.58 8.10 -5.88
C HIS A 21 18.28 9.52 -5.37
N PRO A 22 19.30 10.40 -5.30
CA PRO A 22 19.15 11.75 -4.80
C PRO A 22 18.08 12.54 -5.56
N VAL A 23 17.36 13.39 -4.81
CA VAL A 23 16.34 14.28 -5.38
C VAL A 23 17.01 15.29 -6.31
N GLN A 24 16.53 15.35 -7.56
CA GLN A 24 17.08 16.24 -8.59
C GLN A 24 16.52 17.67 -8.47
N PRO A 25 17.22 18.70 -8.99
CA PRO A 25 16.69 20.05 -9.03
C PRO A 25 15.32 20.12 -9.72
N GLY A 26 14.32 20.70 -9.05
CA GLY A 26 12.94 20.79 -9.54
C GLY A 26 12.09 19.51 -9.37
N GLU A 27 12.66 18.45 -8.79
CA GLU A 27 11.91 17.23 -8.50
C GLU A 27 11.01 17.39 -7.28
N ASP A 28 9.75 16.96 -7.43
CA ASP A 28 8.80 16.81 -6.35
C ASP A 28 8.61 15.31 -6.04
N ARG A 29 9.44 14.80 -5.12
CA ARG A 29 9.43 13.38 -4.73
C ARG A 29 8.10 12.98 -4.07
N LEU A 30 7.44 13.91 -3.37
CA LEU A 30 6.18 13.62 -2.71
C LEU A 30 5.05 13.39 -3.73
N LYS A 31 4.99 14.20 -4.81
CA LYS A 31 4.07 13.93 -5.94
C LYS A 31 4.32 12.58 -6.60
N LYS A 32 5.58 12.18 -6.76
CA LYS A 32 5.93 10.86 -7.32
C LYS A 32 5.42 9.72 -6.43
N LYS A 33 5.58 9.83 -5.12
CA LYS A 33 5.04 8.85 -4.16
C LYS A 33 3.51 8.78 -4.20
N MET A 34 2.82 9.93 -4.28
CA MET A 34 1.36 9.96 -4.43
C MET A 34 0.88 9.30 -5.73
N LEU A 35 1.61 9.50 -6.83
CA LEU A 35 1.31 8.83 -8.09
C LEU A 35 1.54 7.32 -7.99
N ALA A 36 2.67 6.89 -7.42
CA ALA A 36 2.98 5.49 -7.22
C ALA A 36 1.92 4.79 -6.35
N LEU A 37 1.50 5.41 -5.24
CA LEU A 37 0.38 4.92 -4.42
C LEU A 37 -0.88 4.66 -5.27
N GLY A 38 -1.25 5.60 -6.15
CA GLY A 38 -2.41 5.45 -7.02
C GLY A 38 -2.26 4.34 -8.06
N VAL A 39 -1.04 4.07 -8.53
CA VAL A 39 -0.74 2.93 -9.42
C VAL A 39 -0.92 1.61 -8.67
N GLU A 40 -0.27 1.43 -7.52
CA GLU A 40 -0.39 0.21 -6.69
C GLU A 40 -1.84 -0.03 -6.23
N LEU A 41 -2.60 1.05 -5.96
CA LEU A 41 -4.02 0.94 -5.65
C LEU A 41 -4.83 0.35 -6.82
N GLY A 42 -4.48 0.71 -8.05
CA GLY A 42 -5.06 0.13 -9.25
C GLY A 42 -4.66 -1.33 -9.46
N GLU A 43 -3.42 -1.70 -9.15
CA GLU A 43 -2.91 -3.08 -9.22
C GLU A 43 -3.62 -3.97 -8.19
N CYS A 44 -3.75 -3.49 -6.93
CA CYS A 44 -4.54 -4.15 -5.89
C CYS A 44 -6.00 -4.34 -6.30
N ALA A 45 -6.65 -3.30 -6.86
CA ALA A 45 -8.02 -3.43 -7.37
C ALA A 45 -8.10 -4.46 -8.51
N ASN A 46 -7.06 -4.55 -9.35
CA ASN A 46 -6.99 -5.51 -10.45
C ASN A 46 -6.89 -6.96 -9.96
N GLU A 47 -6.25 -7.20 -8.82
CA GLU A 47 -6.18 -8.50 -8.13
C GLU A 47 -7.46 -8.81 -7.34
N GLN A 48 -8.21 -7.79 -6.88
CA GLN A 48 -9.49 -8.01 -6.18
C GLN A 48 -10.62 -8.45 -7.12
N ARG A 49 -10.68 -7.90 -8.34
CA ARG A 49 -11.51 -8.36 -9.48
C ARG A 49 -13.04 -8.31 -9.37
N SER A 50 -13.68 -8.21 -8.21
CA SER A 50 -15.16 -8.31 -8.12
C SER A 50 -15.90 -7.19 -8.85
N TRP A 51 -15.24 -6.06 -9.09
CA TRP A 51 -15.78 -4.92 -9.85
C TRP A 51 -15.80 -5.17 -11.38
N LYS A 52 -15.14 -6.21 -11.89
CA LYS A 52 -15.01 -6.52 -13.33
C LYS A 52 -16.31 -7.14 -13.87
N PHE A 53 -17.39 -6.37 -13.88
CA PHE A 53 -18.75 -6.81 -14.24
C PHE A 53 -18.88 -7.43 -15.66
N TRP A 54 -17.90 -7.18 -16.53
CA TRP A 54 -17.83 -7.74 -17.89
C TRP A 54 -17.01 -9.04 -17.99
N SER A 55 -16.39 -9.48 -16.90
CA SER A 55 -15.58 -10.69 -16.82
C SER A 55 -16.41 -11.86 -16.28
N THR A 56 -16.19 -13.05 -16.83
CA THR A 56 -16.72 -14.31 -16.25
C THR A 56 -15.90 -14.79 -15.06
N ASP A 57 -14.76 -14.16 -14.80
CA ASP A 57 -13.84 -14.46 -13.70
C ASP A 57 -13.66 -13.19 -12.87
N GLN A 58 -14.35 -13.15 -11.74
CA GLN A 58 -14.44 -12.04 -10.81
C GLN A 58 -13.89 -12.40 -9.41
N GLU A 59 -13.31 -13.59 -9.27
CA GLU A 59 -12.80 -14.09 -7.99
C GLU A 59 -11.49 -13.37 -7.60
N PRO A 60 -11.38 -12.81 -6.39
CA PRO A 60 -10.16 -12.20 -5.91
C PRO A 60 -8.96 -13.16 -5.96
N ARG A 61 -7.78 -12.64 -6.29
CA ARG A 61 -6.53 -13.40 -6.30
C ARG A 61 -5.90 -13.44 -4.91
N THR A 62 -6.50 -14.25 -4.04
CA THR A 62 -6.03 -14.46 -2.66
C THR A 62 -5.11 -15.67 -2.53
N GLU A 63 -5.12 -16.58 -3.50
CA GLU A 63 -4.23 -17.73 -3.57
C GLU A 63 -3.90 -18.06 -5.03
N VAL A 64 -2.61 -17.99 -5.40
CA VAL A 64 -2.10 -18.43 -6.70
C VAL A 64 -0.92 -19.36 -6.49
N ARG A 65 -0.88 -20.46 -7.26
CA ARG A 65 0.24 -21.41 -7.29
C ARG A 65 1.20 -21.02 -8.39
N GLU A 66 2.40 -20.61 -8.01
CA GLU A 66 3.48 -20.32 -8.96
C GLU A 66 4.47 -21.48 -8.96
N SER A 67 4.80 -22.00 -10.15
CA SER A 67 5.79 -23.06 -10.30
C SER A 67 7.18 -22.49 -10.05
N ILE A 68 7.91 -23.11 -9.13
CA ILE A 68 9.34 -22.88 -8.99
C ILE A 68 9.99 -23.86 -9.97
N ILE A 69 10.72 -23.37 -10.97
CA ILE A 69 11.48 -24.25 -11.86
C ILE A 69 12.44 -25.06 -10.99
N GLY A 70 12.21 -26.37 -10.89
CA GLY A 70 13.04 -27.26 -10.11
C GLY A 70 14.48 -27.22 -10.61
N HIS A 71 15.44 -27.02 -9.70
CA HIS A 71 16.83 -27.32 -9.99
C HIS A 71 16.93 -28.82 -10.36
N GLU A 72 17.51 -29.13 -11.53
CA GLU A 72 17.86 -30.51 -11.88
C GLU A 72 18.96 -31.01 -10.93
N GLU A 73 18.55 -31.60 -9.81
CA GLU A 73 19.42 -32.47 -9.02
C GLU A 73 18.83 -33.88 -9.05
N TYR A 74 19.60 -34.83 -9.60
CA TYR A 74 19.28 -36.26 -9.60
C TYR A 74 18.06 -36.74 -10.41
N SER A 75 17.82 -36.19 -11.61
CA SER A 75 16.91 -36.80 -12.61
C SER A 75 15.44 -37.05 -12.16
N GLU A 76 15.03 -36.48 -11.03
CA GLU A 76 13.65 -36.45 -10.55
C GLU A 76 13.14 -35.02 -10.60
N VAL A 77 12.11 -34.77 -11.41
CA VAL A 77 11.42 -33.48 -11.45
C VAL A 77 10.43 -33.46 -10.29
N PHE A 78 10.78 -32.79 -9.20
CA PHE A 78 9.81 -32.42 -8.17
C PHE A 78 9.21 -31.08 -8.56
N ASP A 79 7.91 -31.09 -8.91
CA ASP A 79 7.16 -29.85 -9.03
C ASP A 79 7.02 -29.23 -7.63
N SER A 80 7.84 -28.22 -7.33
CA SER A 80 7.64 -27.35 -6.18
C SER A 80 6.82 -26.13 -6.61
N TYR A 81 5.87 -25.75 -5.75
CA TYR A 81 5.03 -24.58 -5.96
C TYR A 81 5.15 -23.66 -4.77
N GLU A 82 5.22 -22.36 -5.05
CA GLU A 82 5.00 -21.31 -4.06
C GLU A 82 3.52 -20.92 -4.07
N ILE A 83 2.94 -20.76 -2.89
CA ILE A 83 1.58 -20.22 -2.75
C ILE A 83 1.72 -18.74 -2.42
N LYS A 84 1.21 -17.90 -3.30
CA LYS A 84 1.21 -16.44 -3.14
C LYS A 84 -0.20 -15.90 -2.96
N ASN A 85 -0.27 -14.72 -2.34
CA ASN A 85 -1.50 -13.95 -2.24
C ASN A 85 -1.28 -12.61 -2.96
N PRO A 86 -1.48 -12.56 -4.30
CA PRO A 86 -1.26 -11.35 -5.08
C PRO A 86 -1.99 -10.14 -4.54
N LEU A 87 -3.25 -10.30 -4.11
CA LEU A 87 -4.02 -9.20 -3.55
C LEU A 87 -3.38 -8.60 -2.28
N LEU A 88 -2.83 -9.44 -1.40
CA LEU A 88 -2.12 -8.97 -0.20
C LEU A 88 -0.76 -8.34 -0.55
N GLU A 89 -0.06 -8.86 -1.55
CA GLU A 89 1.20 -8.29 -2.05
C GLU A 89 0.99 -6.86 -2.56
N GLU A 90 0.00 -6.65 -3.42
CA GLU A 90 -0.35 -5.31 -3.93
C GLU A 90 -0.84 -4.40 -2.80
N PHE A 91 -1.60 -4.93 -1.83
CA PHE A 91 -2.03 -4.17 -0.66
C PHE A 91 -0.84 -3.64 0.16
N VAL A 92 0.22 -4.45 0.35
CA VAL A 92 1.41 -4.00 1.10
C VAL A 92 2.32 -3.07 0.30
N ASP A 93 2.27 -3.12 -1.03
CA ASP A 93 2.93 -2.11 -1.87
C ASP A 93 2.32 -0.72 -1.70
N ILE A 94 0.98 -0.64 -1.60
CA ILE A 94 0.29 0.60 -1.21
C ILE A 94 0.73 1.05 0.18
N LEU A 95 0.80 0.13 1.15
CA LEU A 95 1.20 0.44 2.54
C LEU A 95 2.59 1.08 2.61
N HIS A 96 3.56 0.59 1.85
CA HIS A 96 4.90 1.21 1.76
C HIS A 96 4.82 2.69 1.36
N PHE A 97 4.02 3.02 0.33
CA PHE A 97 3.85 4.40 -0.09
C PHE A 97 3.06 5.25 0.91
N VAL A 98 1.99 4.71 1.51
CA VAL A 98 1.23 5.39 2.57
C VAL A 98 2.17 5.80 3.71
N LEU A 99 2.98 4.86 4.23
CA LEU A 99 3.93 5.10 5.30
C LEU A 99 5.00 6.13 4.91
N SER A 100 5.54 6.00 3.69
CA SER A 100 6.58 6.90 3.16
C SER A 100 6.07 8.33 3.00
N ILE A 101 4.82 8.50 2.55
CA ILE A 101 4.15 9.81 2.46
C ILE A 101 3.95 10.38 3.88
N GLY A 102 3.48 9.59 4.83
CA GLY A 102 3.30 10.06 6.20
C GLY A 102 4.59 10.49 6.87
N ASN A 103 5.69 9.76 6.63
CA ASN A 103 7.03 10.17 7.07
C ASN A 103 7.45 11.51 6.44
N ASP A 104 7.24 11.70 5.13
CA ASP A 104 7.54 12.97 4.43
C ASP A 104 6.73 14.16 4.94
N LEU A 105 5.52 13.90 5.47
CA LEU A 105 4.62 14.88 6.07
C LEU A 105 4.82 15.04 7.59
N ASN A 106 5.77 14.30 8.18
CA ASN A 106 5.99 14.23 9.63
C ASN A 106 4.70 13.90 10.42
N PHE A 107 3.86 13.03 9.86
CA PHE A 107 2.64 12.56 10.50
C PHE A 107 2.96 11.85 11.83
N LYS A 108 2.03 11.94 12.77
CA LYS A 108 2.11 11.33 14.11
C LYS A 108 0.77 10.67 14.41
N GLU A 109 0.80 9.58 15.15
CA GLU A 109 -0.41 8.80 15.46
C GLU A 109 -1.51 9.63 16.14
N TYR A 110 -1.15 10.62 16.96
CA TYR A 110 -2.13 11.51 17.60
C TYR A 110 -2.87 12.43 16.61
N HIS A 111 -2.46 12.48 15.33
CA HIS A 111 -3.20 13.17 14.27
C HIS A 111 -4.33 12.32 13.68
N LEU A 112 -4.44 11.03 14.04
CA LEU A 112 -5.59 10.21 13.66
C LEU A 112 -6.87 10.84 14.20
N LEU A 113 -7.92 10.81 13.37
CA LEU A 113 -9.22 11.40 13.68
C LEU A 113 -10.09 10.42 14.46
N GLY A 114 -9.85 9.11 14.29
CA GLY A 114 -10.46 8.03 15.04
C GLY A 114 -11.92 7.77 14.63
N ASN A 115 -12.23 6.50 14.30
CA ASN A 115 -13.57 6.04 13.91
C ASN A 115 -14.24 6.87 12.78
N TYR A 116 -13.50 7.65 11.98
CA TYR A 116 -14.07 8.52 10.95
C TYR A 116 -14.87 7.72 9.90
N PHE A 117 -14.36 6.55 9.53
CA PHE A 117 -14.97 5.69 8.51
C PHE A 117 -15.82 4.54 9.06
N ARG A 118 -15.74 4.23 10.36
CA ARG A 118 -16.45 3.08 10.97
C ARG A 118 -17.98 3.15 10.83
N GLY A 119 -18.53 4.31 10.45
CA GLY A 119 -19.95 4.48 10.14
C GLY A 119 -20.26 5.11 8.78
N GLN A 120 -19.25 5.41 7.94
CA GLN A 120 -19.48 6.02 6.61
C GLN A 120 -19.73 5.00 5.50
N LEU A 121 -19.39 3.72 5.72
CA LEU A 121 -19.70 2.61 4.81
C LEU A 121 -21.06 1.91 5.13
N THR A 122 -21.87 2.54 6.00
CA THR A 122 -23.30 2.26 6.28
C THR A 122 -23.64 0.99 7.09
N ASP A 123 -24.90 0.93 7.55
CA ASP A 123 -25.53 -0.13 8.37
C ASP A 123 -25.71 -1.47 7.62
N GLY A 124 -24.65 -1.99 6.99
CA GLY A 124 -24.59 -3.23 6.20
C GLY A 124 -23.16 -3.77 6.02
N GLU A 125 -22.97 -4.84 5.24
CA GLU A 125 -21.61 -5.27 4.89
C GLU A 125 -20.96 -4.24 3.94
N PRO A 126 -19.74 -3.78 4.23
CA PRO A 126 -19.07 -2.75 3.44
C PRO A 126 -18.77 -3.23 2.01
N ASP A 127 -19.17 -2.45 1.01
CA ASP A 127 -18.82 -2.71 -0.39
C ASP A 127 -17.33 -2.42 -0.64
N VAL A 128 -16.60 -3.45 -1.06
CA VAL A 128 -15.18 -3.35 -1.43
C VAL A 128 -14.93 -2.33 -2.54
N THR A 129 -15.86 -2.18 -3.48
CA THR A 129 -15.76 -1.19 -4.56
C THR A 129 -15.78 0.22 -3.98
N ASP A 130 -16.72 0.50 -3.07
CA ASP A 130 -16.81 1.78 -2.38
C ASP A 130 -15.57 2.03 -1.53
N ALA A 131 -15.02 1.02 -0.85
CA ALA A 131 -13.78 1.16 -0.09
C ALA A 131 -12.60 1.62 -0.97
N PHE A 132 -12.42 1.03 -2.16
CA PHE A 132 -11.42 1.50 -3.14
C PHE A 132 -11.70 2.94 -3.61
N LEU A 133 -12.96 3.29 -3.88
CA LEU A 133 -13.33 4.64 -4.33
C LEU A 133 -13.05 5.69 -3.26
N VAL A 134 -13.30 5.38 -1.98
CA VAL A 134 -12.98 6.27 -0.86
C VAL A 134 -11.48 6.50 -0.75
N VAL A 135 -10.64 5.47 -0.86
CA VAL A 135 -9.17 5.65 -0.85
C VAL A 135 -8.71 6.53 -2.01
N ASN A 136 -9.27 6.33 -3.21
CA ASN A 136 -9.01 7.18 -4.38
C ASN A 136 -9.40 8.64 -4.14
N GLU A 137 -10.57 8.89 -3.54
CA GLU A 137 -11.02 10.22 -3.18
C GLU A 137 -10.04 10.90 -2.20
N GLN A 138 -9.64 10.20 -1.13
CA GLN A 138 -8.72 10.76 -0.15
C GLN A 138 -7.33 11.04 -0.73
N LEU A 139 -6.83 10.18 -1.61
CA LEU A 139 -5.58 10.42 -2.34
C LEU A 139 -5.69 11.68 -3.23
N ALA A 140 -6.81 11.84 -3.94
CA ALA A 140 -7.06 13.00 -4.78
C ALA A 140 -7.14 14.30 -3.96
N LEU A 141 -7.81 14.26 -2.80
CA LEU A 141 -7.91 15.40 -1.88
C LEU A 141 -6.54 15.78 -1.29
N LEU A 142 -5.75 14.80 -0.87
CA LEU A 142 -4.38 15.01 -0.39
C LEU A 142 -3.51 15.67 -1.48
N SER A 143 -3.54 15.12 -2.69
CA SER A 143 -2.78 15.63 -3.84
C SER A 143 -3.22 17.05 -4.23
N LYS A 144 -4.53 17.32 -4.28
CA LYS A 144 -5.08 18.65 -4.55
C LYS A 144 -4.60 19.65 -3.50
N THR A 145 -4.73 19.32 -2.22
CA THR A 145 -4.32 20.19 -1.11
C THR A 145 -2.83 20.50 -1.16
N TYR A 146 -2.00 19.46 -1.37
CA TYR A 146 -0.56 19.63 -1.53
C TYR A 146 -0.20 20.56 -2.70
N ARG A 147 -0.85 20.40 -3.86
CA ARG A 147 -0.61 21.25 -5.04
C ARG A 147 -1.08 22.69 -4.87
N MET A 148 -2.14 22.93 -4.09
CA MET A 148 -2.67 24.28 -3.86
C MET A 148 -1.85 25.05 -2.83
N GLN A 149 -1.38 24.38 -1.77
CA GLN A 149 -0.70 25.05 -0.66
C GLN A 149 0.83 24.99 -0.78
N GLY A 150 1.39 23.90 -1.31
CA GLY A 150 2.83 23.70 -1.48
C GLY A 150 3.66 23.58 -0.20
N ILE A 151 3.02 23.53 0.98
CA ILE A 151 3.70 23.60 2.29
C ILE A 151 3.52 22.29 3.04
N LYS A 152 4.64 21.63 3.37
CA LYS A 152 4.68 20.49 4.29
C LYS A 152 4.36 20.98 5.71
N GLY A 153 3.54 20.23 6.46
CA GLY A 153 3.12 20.60 7.82
C GLY A 153 1.87 21.49 7.90
N ASP A 154 1.19 21.72 6.77
CA ASP A 154 -0.14 22.33 6.78
C ASP A 154 -1.15 21.43 7.51
N VAL A 155 -2.04 22.05 8.29
CA VAL A 155 -3.05 21.32 9.07
C VAL A 155 -4.02 20.59 8.15
N ALA A 156 -4.47 21.20 7.05
CA ALA A 156 -5.36 20.55 6.10
C ALA A 156 -4.65 19.37 5.43
N LEU A 157 -3.38 19.52 5.06
CA LEU A 157 -2.59 18.42 4.49
C LEU A 157 -2.46 17.24 5.46
N THR A 158 -2.27 17.53 6.75
CA THR A 158 -2.22 16.52 7.82
C THR A 158 -3.56 15.81 7.99
N VAL A 159 -4.67 16.55 7.94
CA VAL A 159 -6.03 16.00 7.99
C VAL A 159 -6.33 15.09 6.80
N TYR A 160 -6.04 15.54 5.57
CA TYR A 160 -6.29 14.71 4.39
C TYR A 160 -5.39 13.47 4.34
N TYR A 161 -4.18 13.54 4.88
CA TYR A 161 -3.36 12.36 5.05
C TYR A 161 -3.94 11.40 6.09
N ALA A 162 -4.45 11.92 7.23
CA ALA A 162 -5.12 11.09 8.24
C ALA A 162 -6.32 10.35 7.63
N LEU A 163 -7.14 11.04 6.83
CA LEU A 163 -8.28 10.45 6.11
C LEU A 163 -7.84 9.39 5.10
N LEU A 164 -6.76 9.62 4.35
CA LEU A 164 -6.18 8.62 3.45
C LEU A 164 -5.72 7.38 4.21
N LEU A 165 -5.00 7.56 5.32
CA LEU A 165 -4.52 6.44 6.13
C LEU A 165 -5.70 5.66 6.72
N GLU A 166 -6.68 6.32 7.33
CA GLU A 166 -7.83 5.64 7.94
C GLU A 166 -8.69 4.89 6.90
N SER A 167 -8.93 5.48 5.72
CA SER A 167 -9.65 4.80 4.63
C SER A 167 -8.86 3.62 4.05
N PHE A 168 -7.54 3.72 3.95
CA PHE A 168 -6.68 2.61 3.51
C PHE A 168 -6.69 1.45 4.52
N LEU A 169 -6.65 1.74 5.82
CA LEU A 169 -6.76 0.70 6.85
C LEU A 169 -8.13 0.03 6.83
N GLU A 170 -9.19 0.81 6.59
CA GLU A 170 -10.53 0.26 6.43
C GLU A 170 -10.64 -0.62 5.18
N LEU A 171 -10.02 -0.24 4.05
CA LEU A 171 -9.94 -1.11 2.87
C LEU A 171 -9.32 -2.47 3.22
N GLY A 172 -8.26 -2.52 4.03
CA GLY A 172 -7.68 -3.78 4.51
C GLY A 172 -8.67 -4.64 5.29
N ASN A 173 -9.49 -4.02 6.15
CA ASN A 173 -10.55 -4.70 6.89
C ASN A 173 -11.62 -5.27 5.94
N VAL A 174 -12.07 -4.48 4.95
CA VAL A 174 -13.07 -4.88 3.95
C VAL A 174 -12.57 -6.01 3.06
N LEU A 175 -11.28 -6.01 2.73
CA LEU A 175 -10.62 -7.11 2.01
C LEU A 175 -10.44 -8.38 2.86
N GLY A 176 -10.77 -8.33 4.15
CA GLY A 176 -10.70 -9.47 5.07
C GLY A 176 -9.29 -9.77 5.59
N PHE A 177 -8.34 -8.84 5.46
CA PHE A 177 -6.98 -9.02 5.94
C PHE A 177 -6.87 -8.82 7.44
N LYS A 178 -6.15 -9.72 8.10
CA LYS A 178 -5.79 -9.57 9.52
C LYS A 178 -4.55 -8.70 9.66
N GLU A 179 -4.45 -7.98 10.78
CA GLU A 179 -3.28 -7.13 11.08
C GLU A 179 -1.98 -7.92 11.01
N GLU A 180 -1.95 -9.17 11.50
CA GLU A 180 -0.76 -10.02 11.46
C GLU A 180 -0.32 -10.34 10.02
N GLN A 181 -1.27 -10.62 9.13
CA GLN A 181 -0.99 -10.93 7.72
C GLN A 181 -0.38 -9.70 7.01
N ILE A 182 -0.93 -8.52 7.27
CA ILE A 182 -0.42 -7.26 6.72
C ILE A 182 1.00 -7.01 7.22
N VAL A 183 1.25 -7.19 8.51
CA VAL A 183 2.57 -6.94 9.12
C VAL A 183 3.63 -7.93 8.61
N GLU A 184 3.28 -9.20 8.42
CA GLU A 184 4.17 -10.23 7.88
C GLU A 184 4.49 -9.98 6.40
N ALA A 185 3.48 -9.69 5.59
CA ALA A 185 3.65 -9.38 4.17
C ALA A 185 4.47 -8.10 3.98
N TYR A 186 4.22 -7.06 4.79
CA TYR A 186 5.04 -5.83 4.78
C TYR A 186 6.50 -6.14 5.10
N GLN A 187 6.79 -6.98 6.10
CA GLN A 187 8.17 -7.30 6.47
C GLN A 187 8.89 -8.06 5.35
N SER A 188 8.22 -9.02 4.73
CA SER A 188 8.73 -9.77 3.60
C SER A 188 9.02 -8.86 2.41
N LYS A 189 8.07 -7.97 2.07
CA LYS A 189 8.25 -7.01 0.97
C LYS A 189 9.34 -5.99 1.27
N ASN A 190 9.42 -5.51 2.50
CA ASN A 190 10.48 -4.61 2.96
C ASN A 190 11.87 -5.24 2.79
N GLN A 191 12.03 -6.52 3.14
CA GLN A 191 13.28 -7.25 2.95
C GLN A 191 13.66 -7.32 1.46
N ILE A 192 12.73 -7.72 0.59
CA ILE A 192 12.94 -7.75 -0.87
C ILE A 192 13.36 -6.36 -1.39
N ASN A 193 12.73 -5.29 -0.89
CA ASN A 193 13.08 -3.94 -1.28
C ASN A 193 14.49 -3.54 -0.83
N TRP A 194 14.95 -3.97 0.35
CA TRP A 194 16.35 -3.81 0.76
C TRP A 194 17.31 -4.54 -0.18
N GLU A 195 17.02 -5.79 -0.53
CA GLU A 195 17.82 -6.59 -1.47
C GLU A 195 17.89 -5.94 -2.86
N ARG A 196 16.78 -5.34 -3.34
CA ARG A 196 16.76 -4.54 -4.58
C ARG A 196 17.67 -3.33 -4.50
N GLN A 197 17.67 -2.63 -3.37
CA GLN A 197 18.58 -1.50 -3.16
C GLN A 197 20.04 -1.96 -3.13
N GLU A 198 20.38 -3.09 -2.51
CA GLU A 198 21.75 -3.63 -2.46
C GLU A 198 22.27 -4.09 -3.82
N SER A 199 21.39 -4.67 -4.65
CA SER A 199 21.73 -5.17 -5.99
C SER A 199 21.75 -4.10 -7.09
N GLY A 200 21.30 -2.88 -6.80
CA GLY A 200 21.36 -1.74 -7.72
C GLY A 200 20.30 -1.75 -8.82
N TYR A 201 19.13 -2.33 -8.54
CA TYR A 201 17.96 -2.29 -9.41
C TYR A 201 17.45 -0.86 -9.64
#